data_AF-U2R191-F1
#
_entry.id   AF-U2R191-F1
#
_cell.length_a   1.000
_cell.length_b   1.000
_cell.length_c   1.000
_cell.angle_alpha   90.00
_cell.angle_beta   90.00
_cell.angle_gamma   90.00
#
_symmetry.space_group_name_H-M   'P 1'
#
loop_
_entity.id
_entity.type
_entity.pdbx_description
1 polymer ?
#
loop_
_entity_poly.entity_id
_entity_poly.type
_entity_poly.pdbx_seq_one_letter_code
_entity_poly.pdbx_strand_id
1 'polypeptide(L)'
;MSHKHFTIIERNKLEILLKENYKITRIAEILEKNKAAIYWKIKRVKNEYSAEKAQKDADNKVCKKGRNYKITAELKNLIKSRLCKTWSPKQIARRELKRKLSFKISTIGCIRIF
;
A
#
# COMPACT_ATOMS: atom_id res chain seq x y z
N MET A 1 10.94 17.97 -10.62
CA MET A 1 9.72 18.01 -9.80
C MET A 1 9.77 16.90 -8.76
N SER A 2 9.93 17.23 -7.47
CA SER A 2 9.82 16.23 -6.40
C SER A 2 8.36 15.78 -6.31
N HIS A 3 8.06 14.53 -6.64
CA HIS A 3 6.71 13.99 -6.57
C HIS A 3 6.32 13.72 -5.10
N LYS A 4 5.98 14.79 -4.36
CA LYS A 4 5.43 14.67 -3.01
C LYS A 4 3.98 14.22 -3.10
N HIS A 5 3.68 13.06 -2.53
CA HIS A 5 2.30 12.60 -2.39
C HIS A 5 1.56 13.44 -1.37
N PHE A 6 0.24 13.55 -1.55
CA PHE A 6 -0.61 14.15 -0.55
C PHE A 6 -0.58 13.30 0.74
N THR A 7 -0.56 13.95 1.90
CA THR A 7 -0.74 13.26 3.19
C THR A 7 -2.23 12.99 3.43
N ILE A 8 -2.55 12.18 4.44
CA ILE A 8 -3.96 11.94 4.81
C ILE A 8 -4.64 13.24 5.29
N ILE A 9 -3.90 14.05 6.06
CA ILE A 9 -4.37 15.35 6.56
C ILE A 9 -4.66 16.30 5.40
N GLU A 10 -3.76 16.40 4.42
CA GLU A 10 -3.97 17.25 3.25
C GLU A 10 -5.18 16.79 2.41
N ARG A 11 -5.42 15.48 2.29
CA ARG A 11 -6.63 14.96 1.61
C ARG A 11 -7.90 15.38 2.34
N ASN A 12 -7.93 15.31 3.67
CA ASN A 12 -9.09 15.67 4.49
C ASN A 12 -9.35 17.19 4.42
N LYS A 13 -8.31 18.01 4.55
CA LYS A 13 -8.41 19.47 4.36
C LYS A 13 -8.96 19.83 2.98
N LEU A 14 -8.49 19.15 1.93
CA LEU A 14 -8.99 19.36 0.58
C LEU A 14 -10.49 19.05 0.47
N GLU A 15 -10.98 18.01 1.15
CA GLU A 15 -12.41 17.68 1.15
C GLU A 15 -13.26 18.76 1.83
N ILE A 16 -12.83 19.26 3.00
CA ILE A 16 -13.54 20.31 3.74
C ILE A 16 -13.61 21.59 2.89
N LEU A 17 -12.49 22.03 2.32
CA LEU A 17 -12.42 23.24 1.51
C LEU A 17 -13.26 23.16 0.23
N LEU A 18 -13.40 21.97 -0.35
CA LEU A 18 -14.28 21.76 -1.50
C LEU A 18 -15.76 21.82 -1.10
N LYS A 19 -16.14 21.32 0.08
CA LYS A 19 -17.51 21.44 0.62
C LYS A 19 -17.89 22.89 0.92
N GLU A 20 -16.92 23.67 1.39
CA GLU A 20 -17.06 25.12 1.60
C GLU A 20 -17.02 25.94 0.28
N ASN A 21 -16.93 25.26 -0.88
CA ASN A 21 -16.97 25.84 -2.22
C ASN A 21 -15.84 26.85 -2.52
N TYR A 22 -14.66 26.64 -1.93
CA TYR A 22 -13.48 27.46 -2.24
C TYR A 22 -12.97 27.18 -3.67
N LYS A 23 -12.49 28.24 -4.34
CA LYS A 23 -11.81 28.12 -5.63
C LYS A 23 -10.49 27.36 -5.46
N ILE A 24 -10.14 26.53 -6.46
CA ILE A 24 -8.90 25.72 -6.49
C ILE A 24 -7.64 26.59 -6.25
N THR A 25 -7.64 27.83 -6.74
CA THR A 25 -6.52 28.77 -6.53
C THR A 25 -6.27 29.05 -5.06
N ARG A 26 -7.34 29.32 -4.30
CA ARG A 26 -7.26 29.65 -2.87
C ARG A 26 -6.92 28.41 -2.04
N ILE A 27 -7.45 27.25 -2.44
CA ILE A 27 -7.08 25.96 -1.83
C ILE A 27 -5.58 25.67 -2.01
N ALA A 28 -5.02 25.99 -3.19
CA ALA A 28 -3.60 25.81 -3.48
C ALA A 28 -2.70 26.67 -2.58
N GLU A 29 -3.12 27.91 -2.32
CA GLU A 29 -2.45 28.82 -1.38
C GLU A 29 -2.51 28.28 0.05
N ILE A 30 -3.69 27.84 0.52
CA ILE A 30 -3.88 27.30 1.89
C ILE A 30 -3.10 26.01 2.13
N LEU A 31 -3.05 25.12 1.14
CA LEU A 31 -2.34 23.84 1.25
C LEU A 31 -0.85 23.96 0.90
N GLU A 32 -0.40 25.13 0.44
CA GLU A 32 0.94 25.36 -0.12
C GLU A 32 1.31 24.30 -1.18
N LYS A 33 0.35 23.99 -2.07
CA LYS A 33 0.52 23.01 -3.15
C LYS A 33 0.33 23.66 -4.51
N ASN A 34 0.93 23.05 -5.53
CA ASN A 34 0.68 23.44 -6.91
C ASN A 34 -0.79 23.21 -7.31
N LYS A 35 -1.37 24.21 -7.97
CA LYS A 35 -2.74 24.17 -8.54
C LYS A 35 -2.96 22.92 -9.39
N ALA A 36 -1.99 22.59 -10.24
CA ALA A 36 -2.03 21.40 -11.08
C ALA A 36 -2.13 20.10 -10.26
N ALA A 37 -1.40 20.00 -9.13
CA ALA A 37 -1.44 18.81 -8.28
C ALA A 37 -2.82 18.61 -7.65
N ILE A 38 -3.47 19.69 -7.22
CA ILE A 38 -4.84 19.66 -6.69
C ILE A 38 -5.83 19.28 -7.79
N TYR A 39 -5.72 19.90 -8.97
CA TYR A 39 -6.57 19.55 -10.11
C TYR A 39 -6.48 18.06 -10.47
N TRP A 40 -5.27 17.52 -10.60
CA TRP A 40 -5.08 16.09 -10.87
C TRP A 40 -5.56 15.20 -9.73
N LYS A 41 -5.48 15.67 -8.48
CA LYS A 41 -5.98 14.96 -7.31
C LYS A 41 -7.51 14.82 -7.36
N ILE A 42 -8.20 15.90 -7.69
CA ILE A 42 -9.66 15.93 -7.87
C ILE A 42 -10.06 15.06 -9.06
N LYS A 43 -9.41 15.25 -10.21
CA LYS A 43 -9.70 14.52 -11.47
C LYS A 43 -9.56 13.00 -11.38
N ARG A 44 -8.78 12.47 -10.43
CA ARG A 44 -8.65 11.02 -10.21
C ARG A 44 -9.93 10.39 -9.64
N VAL A 45 -10.78 11.16 -8.99
CA VAL A 45 -12.06 10.69 -8.43
C VAL A 45 -13.15 11.01 -9.46
N LYS A 46 -13.87 10.01 -9.96
CA LYS A 46 -14.88 10.18 -11.03
C LYS A 46 -16.12 10.98 -10.62
N ASN A 47 -16.37 11.12 -9.32
CA ASN A 47 -17.55 11.79 -8.76
C ASN A 47 -17.10 12.89 -7.79
N GLU A 48 -17.98 13.27 -6.86
CA GLU A 48 -17.62 14.11 -5.72
C GLU A 48 -16.34 13.62 -5.03
N TYR A 49 -15.46 14.58 -4.75
CA TYR A 49 -14.19 14.30 -4.11
C TYR A 49 -14.45 13.85 -2.66
N SER A 50 -13.94 12.66 -2.33
CA SER A 50 -13.95 12.11 -0.98
C SER A 50 -12.53 11.72 -0.60
N ALA A 51 -12.05 12.23 0.54
CA ALA A 51 -10.72 11.94 1.04
C ALA A 51 -10.55 10.45 1.33
N GLU A 52 -11.60 9.79 1.86
CA GLU A 52 -11.60 8.35 2.11
C GLU A 52 -11.37 7.54 0.84
N LYS A 53 -12.11 7.85 -0.24
CA LYS A 53 -11.93 7.16 -1.54
C LYS A 53 -10.52 7.39 -2.07
N ALA A 54 -10.01 8.61 -1.96
CA ALA A 54 -8.66 8.98 -2.38
C ALA A 54 -7.54 8.38 -1.51
N GLN A 55 -7.84 7.99 -0.27
CA GLN A 55 -6.94 7.27 0.62
C GLN A 55 -6.97 5.77 0.28
N LYS A 56 -8.16 5.17 0.19
CA LYS A 56 -8.35 3.76 -0.24
C LYS A 56 -7.66 3.46 -1.58
N ASP A 57 -7.75 4.35 -2.57
CA ASP A 57 -7.03 4.19 -3.85
C ASP A 57 -5.50 4.20 -3.66
N ALA A 58 -4.98 5.08 -2.79
CA ALA A 58 -3.56 5.13 -2.51
C ALA A 58 -3.09 3.86 -1.77
N ASP A 59 -3.86 3.40 -0.78
CA ASP A 59 -3.57 2.18 -0.02
C ASP A 59 -3.62 0.96 -0.93
N ASN A 60 -4.61 0.86 -1.81
CA ASN A 60 -4.69 -0.20 -2.81
C ASN A 60 -3.48 -0.22 -3.75
N LYS A 61 -2.97 0.95 -4.16
CA LYS A 61 -1.75 1.05 -4.98
C LYS A 61 -0.52 0.63 -4.21
N VAL A 62 -0.44 0.95 -2.91
CA VAL A 62 0.64 0.51 -2.03
C VAL A 62 0.58 -1.00 -1.81
N CYS A 63 -0.60 -1.58 -1.56
CA CYS A 63 -0.77 -3.03 -1.42
C CYS A 63 -0.41 -3.80 -2.69
N LYS A 64 -0.65 -3.21 -3.86
CA LYS A 64 -0.27 -3.76 -5.17
C LYS A 64 1.19 -3.47 -5.53
N LYS A 65 1.92 -2.70 -4.72
CA LYS A 65 3.32 -2.38 -4.98
C LYS A 65 4.20 -3.56 -4.59
N GLY A 66 5.09 -3.96 -5.49
CA GLY A 66 6.07 -5.03 -5.24
C GLY A 66 5.96 -6.16 -6.25
N ARG A 67 6.71 -7.25 -5.99
CA ARG A 67 6.60 -8.48 -6.78
C ARG A 67 5.42 -9.31 -6.29
N ASN A 68 4.65 -9.85 -7.22
CA ASN A 68 3.59 -10.81 -6.90
C ASN A 68 4.20 -12.03 -6.20
N TYR A 69 3.80 -12.28 -4.96
CA TYR A 69 4.27 -13.45 -4.22
C TYR A 69 3.62 -14.71 -4.80
N LYS A 70 4.41 -15.75 -5.09
CA LYS A 70 3.91 -17.07 -5.53
C LYS A 70 3.23 -17.88 -4.41
N ILE A 71 2.84 -17.23 -3.30
CA ILE A 71 2.26 -17.89 -2.14
C ILE A 71 0.78 -18.17 -2.39
N THR A 72 0.41 -19.45 -2.40
CA THR A 72 -0.98 -19.91 -2.43
C THR A 72 -1.59 -19.96 -1.01
N ALA A 73 -2.92 -19.99 -0.91
CA ALA A 73 -3.62 -20.08 0.38
C ALA A 73 -3.28 -21.37 1.13
N GLU A 74 -3.21 -22.50 0.42
CA GLU A 74 -2.77 -23.79 0.95
C GLU A 74 -1.39 -23.70 1.60
N LEU A 75 -0.45 -23.02 0.93
CA LEU A 75 0.89 -22.85 1.44
C LEU A 75 0.92 -22.00 2.71
N LYS A 76 0.09 -20.96 2.80
CA LYS A 76 -0.04 -20.17 4.04
C LYS A 76 -0.53 -21.03 5.20
N ASN A 77 -1.52 -21.89 4.96
CA ASN A 77 -2.06 -22.78 6.00
C ASN A 77 -1.04 -23.85 6.42
N LEU A 78 -0.26 -24.35 5.47
CA LEU A 78 0.83 -25.28 5.75
C LEU A 78 1.92 -24.60 6.61
N ILE A 79 2.33 -23.38 6.27
CA ILE A 79 3.31 -22.62 7.08
C ILE A 79 2.77 -22.39 8.49
N LYS A 80 1.51 -21.95 8.64
CA LYS A 80 0.86 -21.75 9.95
C LYS A 80 0.85 -23.02 10.79
N SER A 81 0.43 -24.15 10.21
CA SER A 81 0.36 -25.42 10.95
C SER A 81 1.74 -25.93 11.40
N ARG A 82 2.80 -25.69 10.63
CA ARG A 82 4.17 -26.03 11.02
C ARG A 82 4.72 -25.10 12.10
N LEU A 83 4.40 -23.81 12.04
CA LEU A 83 4.75 -22.86 13.11
C LEU A 83 4.09 -23.24 14.44
N CYS A 84 2.83 -23.68 14.43
CA CYS A 84 2.16 -24.21 15.63
C CYS A 84 2.85 -25.46 16.22
N LYS A 85 3.54 -26.23 15.38
CA LYS A 85 4.34 -27.41 15.79
C LYS A 85 5.77 -27.05 16.20
N THR A 86 6.03 -25.78 16.52
CA THR A 86 7.34 -25.21 16.92
C THR A 86 8.48 -25.38 15.91
N TRP A 87 8.16 -25.58 14.61
CA TRP A 87 9.20 -25.70 13.59
C TRP A 87 9.89 -24.35 13.33
N SER A 88 11.22 -24.38 13.24
CA SER A 88 12.00 -23.22 12.82
C SER A 88 11.66 -22.86 11.37
N PRO A 89 11.59 -21.57 11.00
CA PRO A 89 11.41 -21.13 9.62
C PRO A 89 12.39 -21.82 8.64
N LYS A 90 13.64 -22.05 9.07
CA LYS A 90 14.65 -22.77 8.26
C LYS A 90 14.24 -24.22 7.96
N GLN A 91 13.60 -24.90 8.91
CA GLN A 91 13.11 -26.27 8.75
C GLN A 91 11.91 -26.31 7.80
N ILE A 92 10.98 -25.37 7.95
CA ILE A 92 9.81 -25.23 7.07
C ILE A 92 10.27 -25.00 5.62
N ALA A 93 11.19 -24.06 5.40
CA ALA A 93 11.75 -23.79 4.08
C ALA A 93 12.42 -25.01 3.45
N ARG A 94 13.32 -25.68 4.20
CA ARG A 94 14.09 -26.82 3.66
C ARG A 94 13.25 -28.04 3.36
N ARG A 95 12.24 -28.34 4.18
CA ARG A 95 11.43 -29.56 4.05
C ARG A 95 10.24 -29.38 3.11
N GLU A 96 9.55 -28.25 3.21
CA GLU A 96 8.26 -28.05 2.53
C GLU A 96 8.37 -27.14 1.30
N LEU A 97 9.29 -26.17 1.31
CA LEU A 97 9.39 -25.15 0.25
C LEU A 97 10.42 -25.49 -0.85
N LYS A 98 11.42 -26.36 -0.57
CA LYS A 98 12.60 -26.62 -1.43
C LYS A 98 12.31 -27.01 -2.89
N ARG A 99 11.12 -27.55 -3.17
CA ARG A 99 10.69 -27.96 -4.53
C ARG A 99 9.54 -27.12 -5.09
N LYS A 100 8.89 -26.29 -4.27
CA LYS A 100 7.70 -25.53 -4.65
C LYS A 100 8.02 -24.07 -4.95
N LEU A 101 9.05 -23.51 -4.30
CA LEU A 101 9.35 -22.08 -4.35
C LEU A 101 10.85 -21.79 -4.28
N SER A 102 11.23 -20.68 -4.91
CA SER A 102 12.50 -20.02 -4.69
C SER A 102 12.49 -19.26 -3.36
N PHE A 103 13.42 -19.55 -2.46
CA PHE A 103 13.56 -18.81 -1.19
C PHE A 103 15.02 -18.58 -0.80
N LYS A 104 15.25 -17.48 -0.07
CA LYS A 104 16.53 -17.18 0.58
C LYS A 104 16.30 -17.13 2.08
N ILE A 105 17.13 -17.86 2.83
CA ILE A 105 17.11 -17.86 4.29
C ILE A 105 18.17 -16.86 4.74
N SER A 106 17.79 -15.85 5.53
CA SER A 106 18.76 -14.95 6.15
C SER A 106 19.33 -15.55 7.44
N THR A 107 20.50 -15.09 7.85
CA THR A 107 21.19 -15.50 9.08
C THR A 107 20.35 -15.28 10.35
N ILE A 108 19.38 -14.37 10.30
CA ILE A 108 18.46 -14.01 11.40
C ILE A 108 17.25 -14.96 11.46
N GLY A 109 17.19 -16.00 10.62
CA GLY A 109 16.09 -16.98 10.64
C GLY A 109 14.82 -16.54 9.90
N CYS A 110 14.87 -15.46 9.12
CA CYS A 110 13.77 -15.08 8.23
C CYS A 110 13.86 -15.81 6.89
N ILE A 111 12.72 -16.29 6.38
CA ILE A 111 12.58 -16.84 5.03
C ILE A 111 12.04 -15.75 4.12
N ARG A 112 12.79 -15.40 3.07
CA ARG A 112 12.29 -14.54 2.00
C ARG A 112 11.93 -15.42 0.80
N ILE A 113 10.64 -15.49 0.48
CA ILE A 113 10.09 -16.25 -0.65
C ILE A 113 9.98 -15.30 -1.85
N PHE A 114 10.41 -15.74 -3.03
CA PHE A 114 10.39 -15.00 -4.29
C PHE A 114 9.53 -15.72 -5.33
#